data_AF-F0SNI4-F1
#
_entry.id   AF-F0SNI4-F1
#
_cell.length_a   1.000
_cell.length_b   1.000
_cell.length_c   1.000
_cell.angle_alpha   90.00
_cell.angle_beta   90.00
_cell.angle_gamma   90.00
#
_symmetry.space_group_name_H-M   'P 1'
#
loop_
_entity.id
_entity.type
_entity.pdbx_description
1 polymer ?
#
loop_
_entity_poly.entity_id
_entity_poly.type
_entity_poly.pdbx_seq_one_letter_code
_entity_poly.pdbx_strand_id
1 'polypeptide(L)' 'MSPCRSDLINGFLIQEYWWSGEYVCYVDHRLSALSYNDTVRRLQSGKQPVWKEE' A
#
# COMPACT_ATOMS: atom_id res chain seq x y z
N MET A 1 15.17 0.65 -5.50
CA MET A 1 14.10 1.15 -6.40
C MET A 1 13.26 2.12 -5.59
N SER A 2 12.99 3.32 -6.10
CA SER A 2 12.17 4.31 -5.39
C SER A 2 10.68 4.06 -5.65
N PRO A 3 9.79 4.28 -4.67
CA PRO A 3 8.36 4.17 -4.90
C PRO A 3 7.88 5.28 -5.85
N CYS A 4 6.90 4.96 -6.69
CA CYS A 4 6.21 5.92 -7.56
C CYS A 4 5.37 6.90 -6.72
N ARG A 5 4.80 6.40 -5.62
CA ARG A 5 3.97 7.17 -4.67
C ARG A 5 4.23 6.66 -3.26
N SER A 6 4.19 7.56 -2.29
CA SER A 6 4.38 7.23 -0.88
C SER A 6 3.55 8.17 0.00
N ASP A 7 2.82 7.60 0.95
CA ASP A 7 2.03 8.36 1.93
C ASP A 7 2.16 7.71 3.33
N LEU A 8 2.05 8.52 4.38
CA LEU A 8 1.95 8.05 5.77
C LEU A 8 0.52 8.31 6.25
N ILE A 9 -0.26 7.24 6.49
CA ILE A 9 -1.67 7.35 6.87
C ILE A 9 -1.91 6.55 8.14
N ASN A 10 -2.38 7.23 9.19
CA ASN A 10 -2.69 6.62 10.48
C ASN A 10 -1.53 5.77 11.04
N GLY A 11 -0.29 6.22 10.83
CA GLY A 11 0.93 5.55 11.29
C GLY A 11 1.47 4.46 10.36
N PHE A 12 0.77 4.14 9.27
CA PHE A 12 1.18 3.14 8.29
C PHE A 12 1.82 3.80 7.07
N LEU A 13 3.02 3.35 6.70
CA LEU A 13 3.72 3.80 5.49
C LEU A 13 3.21 3.01 4.29
N ILE A 14 2.57 3.69 3.34
CA ILE A 14 2.07 3.11 2.08
C ILE A 14 3.02 3.49 0.97
N GLN A 15 3.41 2.52 0.13
CA GLN A 15 4.33 2.73 -0.98
C GLN A 15 3.84 1.96 -2.22
N GLU A 16 3.77 2.63 -3.36
CA GLU A 16 3.46 2.00 -4.64
C GLU A 16 4.73 1.87 -5.49
N TYR A 17 4.97 0.69 -6.06
CA TYR A 17 6.11 0.41 -6.93
C TYR A 17 5.61 -0.12 -8.27
N TRP A 18 6.25 0.28 -9.36
CA TRP A 18 6.02 -0.33 -10.67
C TRP A 18 6.94 -1.53 -10.87
N TRP A 19 6.40 -2.74 -10.79
CA TRP A 19 7.18 -3.97 -10.87
C TRP A 19 6.56 -4.94 -11.87
N SER A 20 7.39 -5.53 -12.74
CA SER A 20 6.97 -6.55 -13.73
C SER A 20 5.75 -6.18 -14.60
N GLY A 21 5.53 -4.89 -14.88
CA GLY A 21 4.40 -4.44 -15.70
C GLY A 21 3.10 -4.15 -14.93
N GLU A 22 3.14 -4.20 -13.60
CA GLU A 22 2.02 -3.88 -12.72
C GLU A 22 2.41 -2.91 -11.59
N TYR A 23 1.43 -2.20 -11.04
CA TYR A 23 1.61 -1.40 -9.82
C TYR A 23 1.34 -2.28 -8.60
N VAL A 24 2.34 -2.43 -7.74
CA VAL A 24 2.25 -3.16 -6.47
C VAL A 24 2.27 -2.21 -5.30
N CYS A 25 1.35 -2.41 -4.36
CA CYS A 25 1.20 -1.59 -3.17
C CYS A 25 1.78 -2.33 -1.96
N TYR A 26 2.63 -1.66 -1.20
CA TYR A 26 3.16 -2.12 0.08
C TYR A 26 2.65 -1.24 1.20
N VAL A 27 2.38 -1.83 2.37
CA VAL A 27 2.17 -1.11 3.61
C VAL A 27 3.17 -1.64 4.64
N ASP A 28 3.95 -0.78 5.31
CA ASP A 28 5.00 -1.18 6.27
C ASP A 28 5.86 -2.37 5.80
N HIS A 29 6.33 -2.31 4.56
CA HIS A 29 7.16 -3.34 3.91
C HIS A 29 6.48 -4.68 3.60
N ARG A 30 5.16 -4.80 3.78
CA ARG A 30 4.35 -5.97 3.42
C ARG A 30 3.45 -5.70 2.23
N LEU A 31 3.28 -6.69 1.35
CA LEU A 31 2.47 -6.54 0.14
C LEU A 31 0.99 -6.42 0.52
N SER A 32 0.35 -5.36 0.04
CA SER A 32 -1.09 -5.12 0.21
C SER A 32 -1.88 -6.01 -0.75
N ALA A 33 -3.01 -6.55 -0.29
CA ALA A 33 -3.99 -7.22 -1.15
C ALA A 33 -4.82 -6.23 -1.99
N LEU A 34 -4.73 -4.94 -1.66
CA LEU A 34 -5.48 -3.86 -2.29
C LEU A 34 -4.55 -2.92 -3.08
N SER A 35 -5.13 -2.22 -4.06
CA SER A 35 -4.46 -1.13 -4.78
C SER A 35 -4.07 0.01 -3.82
N TYR A 36 -3.12 0.86 -4.23
CA TYR A 36 -2.71 2.02 -3.42
C TYR A 36 -3.89 2.88 -2.96
N ASN A 37 -4.77 3.26 -3.89
CA ASN A 37 -5.90 4.15 -3.59
C ASN A 37 -6.91 3.51 -2.64
N ASP A 38 -7.13 2.19 -2.75
CA ASP A 38 -8.04 1.47 -1.85
C ASP A 38 -7.43 1.31 -0.46
N THR A 39 -6.13 1.04 -0.37
CA THR A 39 -5.40 1.02 0.90
C THR A 39 -5.47 2.38 1.58
N VAL A 40 -5.22 3.47 0.84
CA VAL A 40 -5.34 4.85 1.34
C VAL A 40 -6.73 5.11 1.91
N ARG A 41 -7.79 4.86 1.13
CA ARG A 41 -9.18 5.07 1.57
C ARG A 41 -9.52 4.23 2.80
N ARG A 42 -9.06 2.98 2.83
CA ARG A 42 -9.27 2.06 3.95
C ARG A 42 -8.61 2.58 5.22
N LEU A 43 -7.33 2.95 5.14
CA LEU A 43 -6.58 3.48 6.28
C LEU A 43 -7.18 4.81 6.76
N GLN A 44 -7.53 5.72 5.85
CA GLN A 44 -8.23 6.98 6.18
C GLN A 44 -9.56 6.74 6.92
N SER A 45 -10.26 5.65 6.61
CA SER A 45 -11.50 5.27 7.32
C SER A 45 -11.27 4.63 8.70
N GLY A 46 -10.02 4.56 9.18
CA GLY A 46 -9.66 3.95 10.46
C GLY A 46 -9.63 2.42 10.45
N LYS A 47 -9.73 1.79 9.28
CA LYS A 47 -9.67 0.33 9.13
C LYS A 47 -8.21 -0.11 9.01
N GLN A 48 -7.93 -1.33 9.48
CA GLN A 48 -6.61 -1.96 9.37
C GLN A 48 -6.22 -2.29 7.91
N PRO A 49 -4.92 -2.31 7.57
CA PRO A 49 -4.45 -2.74 6.25
C PRO A 49 -4.83 -4.19 5.95
N VAL A 50 -4.87 -4.55 4.67
CA VAL A 50 -5.13 -5.93 4.20
C VAL A 50 -3.91 -6.40 3.44
N TRP A 51 -3.32 -7.50 3.91
CA TRP A 51 -2.11 -8.09 3.35
C TRP A 51 -2.48 -9.14 2.33
N LYS A 52 -1.68 -9.27 1.27
CA LYS A 52 -1.79 -10.40 0.34
C LYS A 52 -1.26 -11.63 1.07
N GLU A 53 -2.07 -12.69 1.15
CA GLU A 53 -1.61 -13.99 1.66
C GLU A 53 -0.57 -14.55 0.67
N GLU A 54 0.53 -15.10 1.20
CA GLU A 54 1.62 -15.71 0.42
C GLU A 54 1.20 -17.02 -0.25
#